data_AF-A0A914FXF6-F1
#
_entry.id   AF-A0A914FXF6-F1
#
_cell.length_a   1.000
_cell.length_b   1.000
_cell.length_c   1.000
_cell.angle_alpha   90.00
_cell.angle_beta   90.00
_cell.angle_gamma   90.00
#
_symmetry.space_group_name_H-M   'P 1'
#
loop_
_entity.id
_entity.type
_entity.pdbx_description
1 polymer ?
#
loop_
_entity_poly.entity_id
_entity_poly.type
_entity_poly.pdbx_seq_one_letter_code
_entity_poly.pdbx_strand_id
1 'polypeptide(L)'
;MLFDTSKLDISDEYKLVLQHLKGNEEKIKIVLNKADCVDPGELVRVRGALMWSLSKIMTTPEVPKVFIGSFSIPNKNTKNSEVLNLFKDDYADLFKELERLPIQHLSRKMWYKTEKQRALMLRDKKLKAIFLDIKLKYRMAESDMPDYESFKDLASKSYLKSWNKINPKMLVKLEEFLMKDVTK
;
A
#
# COMPACT_ATOMS: atom_id res chain seq x y z
N MET A 1 8.96 8.93 11.85
CA MET A 1 10.37 9.18 12.19
C MET A 1 10.51 10.65 12.56
N LEU A 2 11.12 10.95 13.70
CA LEU A 2 11.22 12.31 14.23
C LEU A 2 12.69 12.70 14.35
N PHE A 3 13.03 13.86 13.81
CA PHE A 3 14.36 14.47 13.85
C PHE A 3 14.26 15.83 14.52
N ASP A 4 15.30 16.22 15.24
CA ASP A 4 15.38 17.54 15.87
C ASP A 4 16.20 18.47 14.98
N THR A 5 15.76 19.72 14.80
CA THR A 5 16.52 20.72 14.04
C THR A 5 17.92 20.98 14.61
N SER A 6 18.10 20.82 15.92
CA SER A 6 19.37 21.05 16.61
C SER A 6 20.35 19.86 16.53
N LYS A 7 19.86 18.66 16.21
CA LYS A 7 20.64 17.41 16.20
C LYS A 7 20.13 16.50 15.08
N LEU A 8 20.77 16.63 13.93
CA LEU A 8 20.44 15.89 12.71
C LEU A 8 21.23 14.59 12.54
N ASP A 9 22.04 14.20 13.53
CA ASP A 9 22.91 13.04 13.42
C ASP A 9 22.11 11.74 13.30
N ILE A 10 22.20 11.11 12.14
CA ILE A 10 21.63 9.78 11.89
C ILE A 10 22.64 8.74 12.38
N SER A 11 22.39 8.22 13.58
CA SER A 11 23.22 7.17 14.16
C SER A 11 23.19 5.89 13.33
N ASP A 12 24.19 5.02 13.51
CA ASP A 12 24.28 3.77 12.76
C ASP A 12 23.12 2.81 13.08
N GLU A 13 22.59 2.85 14.31
CA GLU A 13 21.37 2.12 14.67
C GLU A 13 20.16 2.61 13.86
N TYR A 14 20.07 3.92 13.63
CA TYR A 14 18.99 4.50 12.84
C TYR A 14 19.07 4.06 11.37
N LYS A 15 20.30 3.99 10.82
CA LYS A 15 20.54 3.44 9.48
C LYS A 15 20.11 1.98 9.40
N LEU A 16 20.43 1.19 10.42
CA LEU A 16 20.03 -0.22 10.50
C LEU A 16 18.50 -0.36 10.50
N VAL A 17 17.78 0.45 11.28
CA VAL A 17 16.31 0.44 11.29
C VAL A 17 15.75 0.79 9.92
N LEU A 18 16.28 1.83 9.26
CA LEU A 18 15.87 2.22 7.92
C LEU A 18 16.11 1.10 6.89
N GLN A 19 17.23 0.38 6.98
CA GLN A 19 17.52 -0.77 6.12
C GLN A 19 16.50 -1.91 6.31
N HIS A 20 16.08 -2.17 7.56
CA HIS A 20 15.03 -3.17 7.82
C HIS A 20 13.64 -2.73 7.37
N LEU A 21 13.41 -1.43 7.20
CA LEU A 21 12.16 -0.87 6.67
C LEU A 21 12.14 -0.82 5.13
N LYS A 22 13.18 -1.32 4.46
CA LYS A 22 13.24 -1.39 3.00
C LYS A 22 12.05 -2.16 2.41
N GLY A 23 11.45 -1.62 1.36
CA GLY A 23 10.20 -2.12 0.76
C GLY A 23 8.92 -1.68 1.50
N ASN A 24 9.04 -0.88 2.55
CA ASN A 24 7.93 -0.22 3.25
C ASN A 24 8.16 1.30 3.38
N GLU A 25 8.98 1.89 2.50
CA GLU A 25 9.36 3.29 2.53
C GLU A 25 8.15 4.23 2.43
N GLU A 26 7.09 3.81 1.75
CA GLU A 26 5.86 4.59 1.56
C GLU A 26 5.13 4.89 2.89
N LYS A 27 5.38 4.05 3.90
CA LYS A 27 4.83 4.19 5.26
C LYS A 27 5.66 5.11 6.14
N ILE A 28 6.90 5.43 5.74
CA ILE A 28 7.79 6.28 6.52
C ILE A 28 7.37 7.74 6.33
N LYS A 29 6.94 8.37 7.42
CA LYS A 29 6.73 9.82 7.49
C LYS A 29 7.83 10.44 8.35
N ILE A 30 8.45 11.50 7.85
CA ILE A 30 9.56 12.18 8.51
C ILE A 30 9.06 13.51 9.04
N VAL A 31 9.32 13.77 10.31
CA VAL A 31 8.96 15.02 10.99
C VAL A 31 10.24 15.69 11.49
N LEU A 32 10.47 16.92 11.09
CA LEU A 32 11.50 17.80 11.61
C LEU A 32 10.89 18.64 12.73
N ASN A 33 11.22 18.29 13.97
CA ASN A 33 10.71 18.88 15.20
C ASN A 33 11.61 20.03 15.70
N LYS A 34 11.06 20.91 16.53
CA LYS A 34 11.70 22.12 17.07
C LYS A 34 12.08 23.16 16.01
N ALA A 35 11.25 23.28 14.97
CA ALA A 35 11.42 24.30 13.93
C ALA A 35 11.35 25.74 14.46
N ASP A 36 10.73 25.96 15.63
CA ASP A 36 10.64 27.25 16.31
C ASP A 36 11.97 27.73 16.92
N CYS A 37 12.92 26.81 17.12
CA CYS A 37 14.22 27.10 17.73
C CYS A 37 15.26 27.57 16.71
N VAL A 38 14.92 27.61 15.41
CA VAL A 38 15.85 27.82 14.29
C VAL A 38 15.26 28.82 13.30
N ASP A 39 16.09 29.68 12.72
CA ASP A 39 15.64 30.67 11.74
C ASP A 39 15.24 30.03 10.39
N PRO A 40 14.33 30.62 9.61
CA PRO A 40 13.85 30.03 8.35
C PRO A 40 14.98 29.62 7.37
N GLY A 41 16.02 30.45 7.23
CA GLY A 41 17.15 30.15 6.34
C GLY A 41 18.05 29.02 6.83
N GLU A 42 18.22 28.87 8.14
CA GLU A 42 18.92 27.72 8.72
C GLU A 42 18.08 26.45 8.61
N LEU A 43 16.77 26.55 8.77
CA LEU A 43 15.87 25.41 8.64
C LEU A 43 15.89 24.79 7.25
N VAL A 44 15.99 25.59 6.19
CA VAL A 44 16.16 25.08 4.82
C VAL A 44 17.47 24.29 4.70
N ARG A 45 18.55 24.77 5.32
CA ARG A 45 19.85 24.07 5.34
C ARG A 45 19.78 22.76 6.11
N VAL A 46 19.15 22.76 7.28
CA VAL A 46 18.88 21.59 8.14
C VAL A 46 18.07 20.54 7.37
N ARG A 47 16.97 20.96 6.72
CA ARG A 47 16.15 20.08 5.87
C ARG A 47 16.97 19.48 4.73
N GLY A 48 17.80 20.29 4.06
CA GLY A 48 18.68 19.83 2.99
C GLY A 48 19.69 18.78 3.48
N ALA A 49 20.33 19.03 4.62
CA ALA A 49 21.29 18.10 5.24
C ALA A 49 20.64 16.76 5.63
N LEU A 50 19.41 16.80 6.16
CA LEU A 50 18.62 15.60 6.46
C LEU A 50 18.35 14.79 5.19
N MET A 51 17.85 15.45 4.15
CA MET A 51 17.50 14.80 2.89
C MET A 51 18.73 14.22 2.18
N TRP A 52 19.87 14.92 2.25
CA TRP A 52 21.15 14.41 1.76
C TRP A 52 21.63 13.17 2.51
N SER A 53 21.42 13.13 3.82
CA SER A 53 21.78 11.97 4.63
C SER A 53 20.86 10.79 4.35
N LEU A 54 19.56 11.04 4.19
CA LEU A 54 18.57 10.02 3.83
C LEU A 54 18.77 9.48 2.42
N SER A 55 19.16 10.30 1.44
CA SER A 55 19.38 9.84 0.06
C SER A 55 20.49 8.79 -0.06
N LYS A 56 21.44 8.77 0.87
CA LYS A 56 22.49 7.74 0.96
C LYS A 56 21.97 6.41 1.49
N ILE A 57 20.85 6.42 2.22
CA ILE A 57 20.30 5.25 2.92
C ILE A 57 19.09 4.70 2.16
N MET A 58 18.22 5.58 1.68
CA MET A 58 17.01 5.22 0.96
C MET A 58 17.36 4.81 -0.47
N THR A 59 16.88 3.65 -0.88
CA THR A 59 17.10 3.11 -2.23
C THR A 59 15.98 3.47 -3.21
N THR A 60 14.88 4.03 -2.71
CA THR A 60 13.73 4.41 -3.52
C THR A 60 13.97 5.75 -4.22
N PRO A 61 13.57 5.90 -5.50
CA PRO A 61 13.65 7.17 -6.20
C PRO A 61 12.64 8.21 -5.69
N GLU A 62 11.63 7.76 -4.92
CA GLU A 62 10.62 8.63 -4.33
C GLU A 62 11.19 9.42 -3.14
N VAL A 63 11.00 10.74 -3.19
CA VAL A 63 11.46 11.65 -2.14
C VAL A 63 10.46 11.62 -0.98
N PRO A 64 10.86 11.22 0.24
CA PRO A 64 9.95 11.19 1.38
C PRO A 64 9.52 12.62 1.75
N LYS A 65 8.23 12.79 2.05
CA LYS A 65 7.71 14.08 2.54
C LYS A 65 8.21 14.33 3.96
N VAL A 66 8.85 15.47 4.16
CA VAL A 66 9.31 15.96 5.47
C VAL A 66 8.33 17.01 5.96
N PHE A 67 7.68 16.73 7.08
CA PHE A 67 6.79 17.67 7.78
C PHE A 67 7.62 18.48 8.77
N ILE A 68 7.39 19.79 8.80
CA ILE A 68 8.12 20.70 9.67
C ILE A 68 7.17 21.15 10.77
N GLY A 69 7.65 21.15 12.01
CA GLY A 69 6.88 21.69 13.11
C GLY A 69 7.64 21.76 14.43
N SER A 70 6.99 22.31 15.42
CA SER A 70 7.36 22.22 16.83
C SER A 70 6.24 21.59 17.63
N PHE A 71 6.48 20.39 18.16
CA PHE A 71 5.50 19.62 18.93
C PHE A 71 5.80 19.64 20.42
N SER A 72 6.49 20.68 20.90
CA SER A 72 6.77 20.88 22.31
C SER A 72 5.60 21.57 23.01
N ILE A 73 5.39 21.28 24.30
CA ILE A 73 4.51 22.07 25.17
C ILE A 73 4.95 23.54 25.06
N PRO A 74 4.04 24.50 24.84
CA PRO A 74 4.41 25.90 24.70
C PRO A 74 5.11 26.36 25.97
N ASN A 75 6.41 26.57 25.86
CA ASN A 75 7.23 27.13 26.93
C ASN A 75 7.43 28.61 26.63
N LYS A 76 7.68 29.43 27.66
CA LYS A 76 7.79 30.91 27.56
C LYS A 76 8.86 31.43 26.58
N ASN A 77 9.64 30.53 25.97
CA ASN A 77 10.74 30.82 25.07
C ASN A 77 10.40 30.55 23.59
N THR A 78 9.13 30.51 23.19
CA THR A 78 8.74 30.48 21.77
C THR A 78 9.25 31.76 21.11
N LYS A 79 10.48 31.73 20.56
CA LYS A 79 11.17 32.94 20.11
C LYS A 79 10.50 33.57 18.89
N ASN A 80 9.76 32.78 18.11
CA ASN A 80 9.25 33.21 16.81
C ASN A 80 7.80 32.77 16.55
N SER A 81 6.84 33.65 16.87
CA SER A 81 5.41 33.48 16.51
C SER A 81 5.18 33.50 14.98
N GLU A 82 6.03 34.23 14.24
CA GLU A 82 5.97 34.32 12.77
C GLU A 82 6.33 32.99 12.10
N VAL A 83 7.28 32.25 12.67
CA VAL A 83 7.72 30.94 12.19
C VAL A 83 6.62 29.90 12.35
N LEU A 84 5.79 30.01 13.40
CA LEU A 84 4.62 29.15 13.55
C LEU A 84 3.58 29.38 12.45
N ASN A 85 3.40 30.63 12.00
CA ASN A 85 2.50 30.93 10.88
C ASN A 85 3.02 30.35 9.56
N LEU A 86 4.34 30.35 9.36
CA LEU A 86 4.97 29.79 8.15
C LEU A 86 4.74 28.28 8.01
N PHE A 87 4.61 27.54 9.11
CA PHE A 87 4.45 26.09 9.10
C PHE A 87 3.02 25.61 9.33
N LYS A 88 2.04 26.51 9.45
CA LYS A 88 0.62 26.13 9.61
C LYS A 88 0.16 25.15 8.54
N ASP A 89 0.60 25.34 7.31
CA ASP A 89 0.26 24.46 6.19
C ASP A 89 0.91 23.08 6.35
N ASP A 90 2.18 23.02 6.79
CA ASP A 90 2.87 21.76 7.08
C ASP A 90 2.21 20.98 8.24
N TYR A 91 1.72 21.69 9.27
CA TYR A 91 0.90 21.08 10.33
C TYR A 91 -0.40 20.52 9.76
N ALA A 92 -1.15 21.34 9.02
CA ALA A 92 -2.43 20.92 8.44
C ALA A 92 -2.24 19.69 7.54
N ASP A 93 -1.17 19.66 6.76
CA ASP A 93 -0.82 18.52 5.91
C ASP A 93 -0.44 17.28 6.72
N LEU A 94 0.30 17.42 7.82
CA LEU A 94 0.61 16.31 8.72
C LEU A 94 -0.66 15.73 9.34
N PHE A 95 -1.58 16.59 9.81
CA PHE A 95 -2.85 16.14 10.39
C PHE A 95 -3.74 15.46 9.36
N LYS A 96 -3.86 16.01 8.14
CA LYS A 96 -4.57 15.34 7.04
C LYS A 96 -3.97 13.97 6.72
N GLU A 97 -2.65 13.84 6.75
CA GLU A 97 -2.00 12.56 6.52
C GLU A 97 -2.31 11.57 7.65
N LEU A 98 -2.25 12.01 8.91
CA LEU A 98 -2.62 11.23 10.09
C LEU A 98 -4.08 10.74 10.02
N GLU A 99 -5.01 11.61 9.64
CA GLU A 99 -6.43 11.28 9.45
C GLU A 99 -6.65 10.24 8.35
N ARG A 100 -5.82 10.25 7.31
CA ARG A 100 -5.91 9.29 6.20
C ARG A 100 -5.30 7.93 6.55
N LEU A 101 -4.44 7.83 7.56
CA LEU A 101 -3.74 6.59 7.91
C LEU A 101 -4.66 5.38 8.14
N PRO A 102 -5.78 5.47 8.87
CA PRO A 102 -6.66 4.33 9.11
C PRO A 102 -7.25 3.77 7.81
N ILE A 103 -7.71 4.66 6.93
CA ILE A 103 -8.30 4.29 5.63
C ILE A 103 -7.21 3.65 4.75
N GLN A 104 -6.04 4.28 4.65
CA GLN A 104 -4.93 3.71 3.89
C GLN A 104 -4.48 2.34 4.44
N HIS A 105 -4.45 2.17 5.77
CA HIS A 105 -4.13 0.89 6.39
C HIS A 105 -5.17 -0.18 6.03
N LEU A 106 -6.45 0.14 6.13
CA LEU A 106 -7.53 -0.79 5.78
C LEU A 106 -7.44 -1.18 4.30
N SER A 107 -7.27 -0.21 3.39
CA SER A 107 -7.11 -0.47 1.96
C SER A 107 -5.93 -1.40 1.67
N ARG A 108 -4.76 -1.15 2.26
CA ARG A 108 -3.58 -2.04 2.13
C ARG A 108 -3.84 -3.43 2.69
N LYS A 109 -4.49 -3.54 3.85
CA LYS A 109 -4.84 -4.84 4.47
C LYS A 109 -5.80 -5.63 3.58
N MET A 110 -6.79 -4.96 2.99
CA MET A 110 -7.74 -5.57 2.07
C MET A 110 -7.07 -6.01 0.77
N TRP A 111 -6.17 -5.20 0.23
CA TRP A 111 -5.34 -5.56 -0.91
C TRP A 111 -4.52 -6.83 -0.62
N TYR A 112 -3.75 -6.85 0.46
CA TYR A 112 -2.92 -8.00 0.86
C TYR A 112 -3.75 -9.28 1.06
N LYS A 113 -4.93 -9.18 1.71
CA LYS A 113 -5.84 -10.32 1.86
C LYS A 113 -6.30 -10.85 0.50
N THR A 114 -6.69 -9.95 -0.41
CA THR A 114 -7.18 -10.31 -1.75
C THR A 114 -6.07 -10.98 -2.56
N GLU A 115 -4.86 -10.43 -2.51
CA GLU A 115 -3.69 -10.98 -3.19
C GLU A 115 -3.31 -12.36 -2.65
N LYS A 116 -3.28 -12.51 -1.32
CA LYS A 116 -2.99 -13.81 -0.69
C LYS A 116 -4.05 -14.86 -1.02
N GLN A 117 -5.32 -14.47 -1.07
CA GLN A 117 -6.40 -15.36 -1.49
C GLN A 117 -6.25 -15.78 -2.96
N ARG A 118 -5.92 -14.84 -3.84
CA ARG A 118 -5.61 -15.11 -5.25
C ARG A 118 -4.48 -16.11 -5.40
N ALA A 119 -3.35 -15.84 -4.77
CA ALA A 119 -2.18 -16.72 -4.81
C ALA A 119 -2.49 -18.12 -4.24
N LEU A 120 -3.34 -18.24 -3.21
CA LEU A 120 -3.80 -19.52 -2.68
C LEU A 120 -4.69 -20.29 -3.66
N MET A 121 -5.61 -19.61 -4.35
CA MET A 121 -6.51 -20.24 -5.34
C MET A 121 -5.76 -20.70 -6.58
N LEU A 122 -4.75 -19.95 -7.01
CA LEU A 122 -3.91 -20.26 -8.19
C LEU A 122 -2.76 -21.23 -7.91
N ARG A 123 -2.67 -21.80 -6.71
CA ARG A 123 -1.71 -22.90 -6.46
C ARG A 123 -2.11 -24.12 -7.27
N ASP A 124 -1.13 -24.77 -7.89
CA ASP A 124 -1.39 -25.87 -8.82
C ASP A 124 -2.27 -26.97 -8.24
N LYS A 125 -1.99 -27.42 -7.02
CA LYS A 125 -2.79 -28.47 -6.36
C LYS A 125 -4.26 -28.09 -6.22
N LYS A 126 -4.54 -26.82 -5.87
CA LYS A 126 -5.90 -26.35 -5.60
C LYS A 126 -6.63 -26.05 -6.90
N LEU A 127 -5.96 -25.42 -7.87
CA LEU A 127 -6.56 -25.09 -9.16
C LEU A 127 -6.89 -26.36 -9.96
N LYS A 128 -5.99 -27.34 -10.01
CA LYS A 128 -6.25 -28.64 -10.64
C LYS A 128 -7.43 -29.38 -9.99
N ALA A 129 -7.53 -29.34 -8.67
CA ALA A 129 -8.67 -29.93 -7.96
C ALA A 129 -10.00 -29.24 -8.30
N ILE A 130 -10.01 -27.91 -8.44
CA ILE A 130 -11.20 -27.15 -8.86
C ILE A 130 -11.60 -27.51 -10.29
N PHE A 131 -10.64 -27.59 -11.22
CA PHE A 131 -10.89 -28.01 -12.60
C PHE A 131 -11.52 -29.40 -12.66
N LEU A 132 -10.98 -30.35 -11.88
CA LEU A 132 -11.51 -31.71 -11.81
C LEU A 132 -12.92 -31.75 -11.22
N ASP A 133 -13.18 -31.00 -10.13
CA ASP A 133 -14.49 -30.92 -9.50
C ASP A 133 -15.54 -30.34 -10.46
N ILE A 134 -15.21 -29.26 -11.16
CA ILE A 134 -16.07 -28.63 -12.17
C ILE A 134 -16.36 -29.60 -13.33
N LYS A 135 -15.32 -30.28 -13.85
CA LYS A 135 -15.46 -31.27 -14.92
C LYS A 135 -16.43 -32.38 -14.52
N LEU A 136 -16.28 -32.93 -13.32
CA LEU A 136 -17.13 -34.02 -12.81
C LEU A 136 -18.55 -33.55 -12.52
N LYS A 137 -18.70 -32.37 -11.88
CA LYS A 137 -19.99 -31.82 -11.46
C LYS A 137 -20.89 -31.50 -12.65
N TYR A 138 -20.33 -30.93 -13.71
CA TYR A 138 -21.09 -30.52 -14.91
C TYR A 138 -20.95 -31.52 -16.07
N ARG A 139 -20.28 -32.66 -15.86
CA ARG A 139 -20.07 -33.72 -16.87
C ARG A 139 -19.49 -33.19 -18.19
N MET A 140 -18.54 -32.27 -18.11
CA MET A 140 -17.93 -31.66 -19.29
C MET A 140 -16.87 -32.59 -19.92
N ALA A 141 -16.79 -32.58 -21.25
CA ALA A 141 -15.72 -33.27 -21.96
C ALA A 141 -14.38 -32.53 -21.77
N GLU A 142 -13.26 -33.22 -21.99
CA GLU A 142 -11.93 -32.59 -21.88
C GLU A 142 -11.76 -31.47 -22.91
N SER A 143 -12.37 -31.59 -24.10
CA SER A 143 -12.34 -30.58 -25.16
C SER A 143 -13.06 -29.28 -24.80
N ASP A 144 -14.05 -29.36 -23.91
CA ASP A 144 -14.85 -28.19 -23.49
C ASP A 144 -14.18 -27.45 -22.32
N MET A 145 -13.17 -28.06 -21.69
CA MET A 145 -12.42 -27.43 -20.62
C MET A 145 -11.38 -26.46 -21.19
N PRO A 146 -11.21 -25.28 -20.56
CA PRO A 146 -10.16 -24.34 -20.98
C PRO A 146 -8.78 -24.92 -20.70
N ASP A 147 -7.80 -24.54 -21.53
CA ASP A 147 -6.39 -24.89 -21.29
C ASP A 147 -5.94 -24.38 -19.92
N TYR A 148 -5.32 -25.28 -19.16
CA TYR A 148 -4.97 -25.06 -17.76
C TYR A 148 -3.95 -23.92 -17.59
N GLU A 149 -2.88 -23.92 -18.39
CA GLU A 149 -1.79 -22.94 -18.27
C GLU A 149 -2.27 -21.56 -18.74
N SER A 150 -3.02 -21.51 -19.84
CA SER A 150 -3.63 -20.30 -20.35
C SER A 150 -4.61 -19.68 -19.34
N PHE A 151 -5.49 -20.51 -18.74
CA PHE A 151 -6.40 -20.04 -17.71
C PHE A 151 -5.66 -19.50 -16.48
N LYS A 152 -4.62 -20.22 -16.02
CA LYS A 152 -3.83 -19.84 -14.86
C LYS A 152 -3.13 -18.49 -15.06
N ASP A 153 -2.54 -18.26 -16.24
CA ASP A 153 -1.92 -16.98 -16.60
C ASP A 153 -2.95 -15.84 -16.63
N LEU A 154 -4.08 -16.02 -17.31
CA LEU A 154 -5.14 -15.01 -17.38
C LEU A 154 -5.75 -14.72 -16.01
N ALA A 155 -6.01 -15.76 -15.21
CA ALA A 155 -6.56 -15.60 -13.86
C ALA A 155 -5.58 -14.87 -12.93
N SER A 156 -4.27 -15.09 -13.09
CA SER A 156 -3.23 -14.37 -12.33
C SER A 156 -3.20 -12.87 -12.60
N LYS A 157 -3.61 -12.46 -13.81
CA LYS A 157 -3.70 -11.05 -14.22
C LYS A 157 -5.04 -10.41 -13.88
N SER A 158 -6.06 -11.21 -13.56
CA SER A 158 -7.40 -10.74 -13.25
C SER A 158 -7.60 -10.35 -11.78
N TYR A 159 -8.65 -9.55 -11.52
CA TYR A 159 -9.08 -9.18 -10.17
C TYR A 159 -10.24 -10.06 -9.70
N LEU A 160 -9.99 -11.01 -8.78
CA LEU A 160 -11.01 -11.99 -8.33
C LEU A 160 -12.31 -11.37 -7.80
N LYS A 161 -12.28 -10.17 -7.23
CA LYS A 161 -13.50 -9.53 -6.70
C LYS A 161 -14.40 -8.96 -7.80
N SER A 162 -13.88 -8.73 -9.01
CA SER A 162 -14.71 -8.37 -10.16
C SER A 162 -15.29 -9.59 -10.87
N TRP A 163 -14.97 -10.82 -10.41
CA TRP A 163 -15.56 -12.02 -10.99
C TRP A 163 -17.02 -12.12 -10.57
N ASN A 164 -17.89 -12.30 -11.56
CA ASN A 164 -19.32 -12.49 -11.30
C ASN A 164 -19.54 -13.81 -10.58
N LYS A 165 -20.39 -13.78 -9.54
CA LYS A 165 -20.86 -15.01 -8.92
C LYS A 165 -21.73 -15.76 -9.93
N ILE A 166 -21.59 -17.09 -9.94
CA ILE A 166 -22.45 -17.95 -10.75
C ILE A 166 -23.91 -17.67 -10.40
N ASN A 167 -24.71 -17.35 -11.40
CA ASN A 167 -26.15 -17.15 -11.26
C ASN A 167 -26.87 -18.50 -11.49
N PRO A 168 -27.45 -19.14 -10.45
CA PRO A 168 -28.06 -20.46 -10.59
C PRO A 168 -29.21 -20.48 -11.61
N LYS A 169 -29.98 -19.38 -11.70
CA LYS A 169 -31.09 -19.27 -12.65
C LYS A 169 -30.58 -19.27 -14.10
N MET A 170 -29.39 -18.73 -14.33
CA MET A 170 -28.80 -18.68 -15.67
C MET A 170 -28.24 -20.05 -16.08
N LEU A 171 -27.69 -20.81 -15.13
CA LEU A 171 -27.27 -22.20 -15.36
C LEU A 171 -28.45 -23.11 -15.72
N VAL A 172 -29.56 -23.02 -14.99
CA VAL A 172 -30.76 -23.83 -15.30
C VAL A 172 -31.28 -23.53 -16.71
N LYS A 173 -31.30 -22.25 -17.11
CA LYS A 173 -31.68 -21.87 -18.48
C LYS A 173 -30.73 -22.43 -19.54
N LEU A 174 -29.42 -22.45 -19.26
CA LEU A 174 -28.43 -23.01 -20.17
C LEU A 174 -28.61 -24.53 -20.32
N GLU A 175 -28.81 -25.24 -19.21
CA GLU A 175 -29.09 -26.69 -19.22
C GLU A 175 -30.39 -27.01 -19.97
N GLU A 176 -31.45 -26.22 -19.75
CA GLU A 176 -32.72 -26.37 -20.46
C GLU A 176 -32.57 -26.16 -21.97
N PHE A 177 -31.79 -25.16 -22.39
CA PHE A 177 -31.48 -24.91 -23.81
C PHE A 177 -30.71 -26.09 -24.44
N LEU A 178 -29.64 -26.56 -23.78
CA LEU A 178 -28.84 -27.69 -24.27
C LEU A 178 -29.68 -28.97 -24.44
N MET A 179 -30.64 -29.20 -23.54
CA MET A 179 -31.50 -30.38 -23.55
C MET A 179 -32.63 -30.32 -24.59
N LYS A 180 -33.18 -29.12 -24.87
CA LYS A 180 -34.39 -28.96 -25.70
C LYS A 180 -34.13 -28.50 -27.12
N ASP A 181 -33.14 -27.63 -27.33
CA ASP A 181 -32.97 -26.89 -28.60
C ASP A 181 -31.78 -27.39 -29.43
N VAL A 182 -30.76 -27.99 -28.81
CA VAL A 182 -29.55 -28.48 -29.53
C VAL A 182 -29.71 -29.93 -30.05
N THR A 183 -30.64 -30.69 -29.47
CA THR A 183 -30.91 -32.10 -29.81
C THR A 183 -32.01 -32.30 -30.86
N LYS A 184 -32.58 -31.21 -31.41
CA LYS A 184 -33.48 -31.22 -32.57
C LYS A 184 -32.76 -30.73 -33.82
#